data_AF-A0AAE1LHB4-F1
#
_entry.id   AF-A0AAE1LHB4-F1
#
_cell.length_a   1.000
_cell.length_b   1.000
_cell.length_c   1.000
_cell.angle_alpha   90.00
_cell.angle_beta   90.00
_cell.angle_gamma   90.00
#
_symmetry.space_group_name_H-M   'P 1'
#
loop_
_entity.id
_entity.type
_entity.pdbx_description
1 polymer ?
#
loop_
_entity_poly.entity_id
_entity_poly.type
_entity_poly.pdbx_seq_one_letter_code
_entity_poly.pdbx_strand_id
1 'polypeptide(L)'
;MGQRRKAKADSGGGGGGANSGRMWVVLAALVCGCAGAARGPLTPCGQARDGEALLGALLPLHRGAGCGAASLRGAQLEAALRAALDRVNRDLRREGISISCRILDTCSRPDEAVKAAMRALVASDQTCLNPPLFLGLIGPEDPESLDAALKVTGVFETVHVVPWGEGQADGVLHVAKLDPEERAQSVMLLVRRLRWPSFLLVHADDVASEDVAAEVSRLADQDPDVCAQRRVLSIAEDTRGDSDVAWAISKDSSGGVVLIAEAAGRGAQLLSRLAPLPRTGPGGEVHVLLAVRRAEAGALQDLGALKGVAITLLQEVSPAALVPGTQRALLSDSPLWHSLGEPDGAAGLDPANQDASVGALAVGVQLLGAALRAAHRIKCPTPAAAGADPGDGGPPAVFCPALHAMAPDEWRSILERVTAFSDSAATKGAAAKLRFGMSLRTAARVLVKRSQSEYFEKAGLLVGGKDLQLDSARFTFPALRPGVDEDCGAAPRSPSSSSSSSSSQGTRGTAATTPAPQRTRPANHVTLERHPRTTPAPSSGFGTDWSWILGGAAEGPSADFWTMLYTLAGAAAVMLFVFLLCFYMVYRNFRVKGGKQQDNGSNSPPVSRASASRRSSGSS
;
A
#
# COMPACT_ATOMS: atom_id res chain seq x y z
N MET A 1 -65.78 60.02 -4.55
CA MET A 1 -66.73 58.98 -4.10
C MET A 1 -65.98 57.97 -3.24
N GLY A 2 -66.49 57.64 -2.05
CA GLY A 2 -65.91 56.59 -1.18
C GLY A 2 -65.47 57.10 0.21
N GLN A 3 -66.45 57.38 1.08
CA GLN A 3 -66.26 57.68 2.50
C GLN A 3 -65.69 56.46 3.25
N ARG A 4 -64.67 56.65 4.11
CA ARG A 4 -64.35 55.72 5.20
C ARG A 4 -64.59 56.42 6.54
N ARG A 5 -65.67 55.99 7.21
CA ARG A 5 -66.06 56.42 8.56
C ARG A 5 -65.11 55.85 9.60
N LYS A 6 -64.73 56.71 10.55
CA LYS A 6 -64.14 56.36 11.85
C LYS A 6 -65.15 55.55 12.67
N ALA A 7 -64.72 54.43 13.23
CA ALA A 7 -65.37 53.80 14.37
C ALA A 7 -64.35 53.73 15.51
N LYS A 8 -64.70 54.41 16.60
CA LYS A 8 -64.07 54.43 17.91
C LYS A 8 -64.72 53.30 18.71
N ALA A 9 -63.92 52.40 19.27
CA ALA A 9 -64.39 51.42 20.25
C ALA A 9 -63.50 51.51 21.48
N ASP A 10 -64.16 51.74 22.61
CA ASP A 10 -63.59 52.01 23.93
C ASP A 10 -62.90 50.76 24.53
N SER A 11 -61.72 50.98 25.12
CA SER A 11 -60.99 49.99 25.89
C SER A 11 -61.34 50.13 27.38
N GLY A 12 -62.18 49.22 27.87
CA GLY A 12 -62.36 48.96 29.30
C GLY A 12 -61.29 48.03 29.83
N GLY A 13 -60.67 48.41 30.95
CA GLY A 13 -59.54 47.72 31.56
C GLY A 13 -59.90 46.37 32.20
N GLY A 14 -58.90 45.48 32.18
CA GLY A 14 -58.86 44.24 32.95
C GLY A 14 -57.40 43.84 33.11
N GLY A 15 -56.79 44.25 34.22
CA GLY A 15 -55.41 43.93 34.57
C GLY A 15 -55.26 42.47 34.99
N GLY A 16 -54.15 41.86 34.59
CA GLY A 16 -53.67 40.59 35.14
C GLY A 16 -53.08 39.65 34.09
N GLY A 17 -51.75 39.48 34.10
CA GLY A 17 -51.11 38.31 33.48
C GLY A 17 -50.22 38.53 32.25
N ALA A 18 -49.73 39.75 31.99
CA ALA A 18 -48.80 40.00 30.90
C ALA A 18 -47.35 39.67 31.30
N ASN A 19 -46.96 38.38 31.28
CA ASN A 19 -45.54 37.97 31.23
C ASN A 19 -45.30 36.58 30.62
N SER A 20 -46.34 35.78 30.36
CA SER A 20 -46.19 34.44 29.75
C SER A 20 -46.05 34.51 28.21
N GLY A 21 -46.78 35.40 27.53
CA GLY A 21 -46.83 35.44 26.06
C GLY A 21 -45.53 35.90 25.38
N ARG A 22 -44.72 36.74 26.02
CA ARG A 22 -43.43 37.21 25.45
C ARG A 22 -42.37 36.11 25.43
N MET A 23 -42.43 35.16 26.38
CA MET A 23 -41.47 34.06 26.43
C MET A 23 -41.70 33.04 25.30
N TRP A 24 -42.96 32.79 24.94
CA TRP A 24 -43.31 31.91 23.81
C TRP A 24 -42.93 32.47 22.45
N VAL A 25 -43.01 33.80 22.26
CA VAL A 25 -42.59 34.44 21.00
C VAL A 25 -41.06 34.38 20.83
N VAL A 26 -40.29 34.55 21.91
CA VAL A 26 -38.83 34.41 21.88
C VAL A 26 -38.43 32.95 21.66
N LEU A 27 -39.11 31.99 22.30
CA LEU A 27 -38.84 30.56 22.08
C LEU A 27 -39.17 30.14 20.64
N ALA A 28 -40.30 30.59 20.10
CA ALA A 28 -40.68 30.31 18.71
C ALA A 28 -39.70 30.93 17.72
N ALA A 29 -39.22 32.16 17.97
CA ALA A 29 -38.19 32.80 17.14
C ALA A 29 -36.84 32.08 17.23
N LEU A 30 -36.44 31.59 18.39
CA LEU A 30 -35.18 30.83 18.57
C LEU A 30 -35.26 29.44 17.89
N VAL A 31 -36.39 28.73 18.05
CA VAL A 31 -36.61 27.43 17.41
C VAL A 31 -36.71 27.56 15.88
N CYS A 32 -37.35 28.61 15.38
CA CYS A 32 -37.45 28.88 13.95
C CYS A 32 -36.11 29.36 13.35
N GLY A 33 -35.33 30.14 14.09
CA GLY A 33 -33.97 30.57 13.69
C GLY A 33 -32.98 29.41 13.59
N CYS A 34 -33.03 28.43 14.50
CA CYS A 34 -32.17 27.24 14.45
C CYS A 34 -32.62 26.22 13.38
N ALA A 35 -33.93 26.14 13.07
CA ALA A 35 -34.43 25.30 11.99
C ALA A 35 -34.10 25.86 10.58
N GLY A 36 -33.93 27.19 10.46
CA GLY A 36 -33.58 27.86 9.21
C GLY A 36 -32.08 27.84 8.85
N ALA A 37 -31.19 27.66 9.83
CA ALA A 37 -29.74 27.65 9.60
C ALA A 37 -29.16 26.25 9.30
N ALA A 38 -29.89 25.18 9.59
CA ALA A 38 -29.44 23.79 9.36
C ALA A 38 -29.81 23.22 7.97
N ARG A 39 -30.54 23.98 7.16
CA ARG A 39 -30.81 23.66 5.74
C ARG A 39 -30.33 24.82 4.88
N GLY A 40 -29.02 25.03 4.84
CA GLY A 40 -28.44 25.59 3.62
C GLY A 40 -28.92 24.73 2.45
N PRO A 41 -29.29 25.32 1.30
CA PRO A 41 -29.62 24.53 0.12
C PRO A 41 -28.46 23.55 -0.07
N LEU A 42 -28.75 22.24 -0.05
CA LEU A 42 -27.76 21.22 -0.40
C LEU A 42 -27.13 21.70 -1.70
N THR A 43 -25.88 22.16 -1.62
CA THR A 43 -25.19 22.68 -2.79
C THR A 43 -25.22 21.55 -3.79
N PRO A 44 -25.85 21.72 -4.97
CA PRO A 44 -25.87 20.66 -5.96
C PRO A 44 -24.41 20.31 -6.22
N CYS A 45 -24.06 19.07 -5.91
CA CYS A 45 -22.71 18.58 -6.06
C CYS A 45 -22.32 18.87 -7.51
N GLY A 46 -21.11 19.41 -7.71
CA GLY A 46 -20.66 19.86 -9.03
C GLY A 46 -21.03 18.78 -10.03
N GLN A 47 -21.89 19.12 -11.00
CA GLN A 47 -22.73 18.18 -11.76
C GLN A 47 -21.96 16.89 -12.11
N ALA A 48 -22.07 15.87 -11.25
CA ALA A 48 -21.52 14.56 -11.52
C ALA A 48 -22.22 14.09 -12.77
N ARG A 49 -21.46 13.82 -13.83
CA ARG A 49 -22.06 13.39 -15.08
C ARG A 49 -22.60 11.98 -14.87
N ASP A 50 -23.81 11.72 -15.36
CA ASP A 50 -24.35 10.37 -15.37
C ASP A 50 -23.34 9.43 -16.04
N GLY A 51 -22.96 8.35 -15.36
CA GLY A 51 -21.96 7.40 -15.87
C GLY A 51 -20.51 7.66 -15.43
N GLU A 52 -20.29 8.54 -14.45
CA GLU A 52 -18.96 8.81 -13.89
C GLU A 52 -18.68 7.95 -12.64
N ALA A 53 -17.64 7.13 -12.71
CA ALA A 53 -17.08 6.40 -11.58
C ALA A 53 -15.83 7.13 -11.07
N LEU A 54 -15.61 7.15 -9.76
CA LEU A 54 -14.49 7.83 -9.12
C LEU A 54 -13.46 6.83 -8.59
N LEU A 55 -12.19 7.12 -8.86
CA LEU A 55 -11.04 6.37 -8.35
C LEU A 55 -10.12 7.30 -7.54
N GLY A 56 -9.79 6.94 -6.30
CA GLY A 56 -8.74 7.65 -5.56
C GLY A 56 -7.37 7.04 -5.86
N ALA A 57 -6.33 7.87 -5.99
CA ALA A 57 -4.95 7.40 -6.13
C ALA A 57 -4.06 8.07 -5.10
N LEU A 58 -3.42 7.26 -4.27
CA LEU A 58 -2.54 7.67 -3.18
C LEU A 58 -1.09 7.45 -3.65
N LEU A 59 -0.44 8.51 -4.12
CA LEU A 59 0.88 8.44 -4.76
C LEU A 59 1.95 9.21 -3.95
N PRO A 60 3.20 8.72 -3.88
CA PRO A 60 4.30 9.41 -3.22
C PRO A 60 4.90 10.49 -4.13
N LEU A 61 4.17 11.60 -4.37
CA LEU A 61 4.59 12.67 -5.29
C LEU A 61 5.73 13.51 -4.72
N HIS A 62 5.79 13.64 -3.40
CA HIS A 62 6.89 14.29 -2.70
C HIS A 62 7.52 13.39 -1.63
N ARG A 63 8.63 13.86 -1.07
CA ARG A 63 9.40 13.23 0.01
C ARG A 63 10.02 14.29 0.93
N GLY A 64 10.55 13.82 2.06
CA GLY A 64 11.23 14.65 3.05
C GLY A 64 10.29 15.33 4.05
N ALA A 65 10.88 16.04 5.01
CA ALA A 65 10.12 16.82 5.98
C ALA A 65 9.28 17.89 5.27
N GLY A 66 7.99 17.95 5.57
CA GLY A 66 7.06 18.91 4.98
C GLY A 66 6.77 18.72 3.48
N CYS A 67 7.00 17.54 2.90
CA CYS A 67 6.72 17.26 1.48
C CYS A 67 7.47 18.17 0.49
N GLY A 68 8.63 18.71 0.89
CA GLY A 68 9.30 19.77 0.13
C GLY A 68 10.06 19.31 -1.12
N ALA A 69 10.47 18.03 -1.19
CA ALA A 69 11.25 17.51 -2.30
C ALA A 69 10.39 16.66 -3.22
N ALA A 70 10.33 17.00 -4.50
CA ALA A 70 9.57 16.20 -5.45
C ALA A 70 10.19 14.81 -5.65
N SER A 71 9.32 13.83 -5.86
CA SER A 71 9.66 12.44 -6.09
C SER A 71 9.55 12.13 -7.58
N LEU A 72 10.69 11.89 -8.24
CA LEU A 72 10.72 11.42 -9.63
C LEU A 72 9.82 10.19 -9.83
N ARG A 73 9.84 9.28 -8.85
CA ARG A 73 9.01 8.08 -8.81
C ARG A 73 7.53 8.42 -8.79
N GLY A 74 7.11 9.31 -7.90
CA GLY A 74 5.72 9.76 -7.83
C GLY A 74 5.25 10.38 -9.15
N ALA A 75 6.08 11.22 -9.76
CA ALA A 75 5.79 11.81 -11.06
C ALA A 75 5.66 10.76 -12.18
N GLN A 76 6.53 9.74 -12.21
CA GLN A 76 6.43 8.61 -13.14
C GLN A 76 5.12 7.82 -12.93
N LEU A 77 4.74 7.57 -11.67
CA LEU A 77 3.51 6.85 -11.34
C LEU A 77 2.27 7.63 -11.75
N GLU A 78 2.25 8.92 -11.49
CA GLU A 78 1.14 9.79 -11.86
C GLU A 78 0.94 9.86 -13.38
N ALA A 79 2.05 9.99 -14.12
CA ALA A 79 2.01 9.97 -15.58
C ALA A 79 1.50 8.62 -16.12
N ALA A 80 1.97 7.52 -15.53
CA ALA A 80 1.51 6.16 -15.87
C ALA A 80 0.01 5.96 -15.60
N LEU A 81 -0.46 6.42 -14.44
CA LEU A 81 -1.86 6.36 -14.04
C LEU A 81 -2.74 7.12 -15.02
N ARG A 82 -2.39 8.37 -15.35
CA ARG A 82 -3.15 9.19 -16.32
C ARG A 82 -3.24 8.52 -17.68
N ALA A 83 -2.10 8.10 -18.23
CA ALA A 83 -2.06 7.47 -19.53
C ALA A 83 -2.85 6.14 -19.56
N ALA A 84 -2.79 5.35 -18.48
CA ALA A 84 -3.58 4.13 -18.35
C ALA A 84 -5.08 4.43 -18.25
N LEU A 85 -5.48 5.43 -17.46
CA LEU A 85 -6.86 5.88 -17.34
C LEU A 85 -7.42 6.39 -18.66
N ASP A 86 -6.67 7.19 -19.41
CA ASP A 86 -7.10 7.69 -20.71
C ASP A 86 -7.34 6.54 -21.70
N ARG A 87 -6.48 5.52 -21.66
CA ARG A 87 -6.66 4.31 -22.47
C ARG A 87 -7.93 3.55 -22.07
N VAL A 88 -8.12 3.30 -20.78
CA VAL A 88 -9.30 2.62 -20.25
C VAL A 88 -10.58 3.40 -20.57
N ASN A 89 -10.57 4.72 -20.39
CA ASN A 89 -11.70 5.59 -20.67
C ASN A 89 -12.05 5.62 -22.16
N ARG A 90 -11.07 5.58 -23.07
CA ARG A 90 -11.36 5.43 -24.52
C ARG A 90 -12.15 4.16 -24.81
N ASP A 91 -11.85 3.07 -24.13
CA ASP A 91 -12.54 1.80 -24.30
C ASP A 91 -13.94 1.81 -23.62
N LEU A 92 -14.06 2.44 -22.45
CA LEU A 92 -15.32 2.54 -21.68
C LEU A 92 -16.32 3.54 -22.28
N ARG A 93 -15.86 4.58 -22.97
CA ARG A 93 -16.74 5.57 -23.64
C ARG A 93 -17.75 4.95 -24.59
N ARG A 94 -17.45 3.78 -25.18
CA ARG A 94 -18.39 3.02 -26.04
C ARG A 94 -19.61 2.51 -25.27
N GLU A 95 -19.49 2.37 -23.96
CA GLU A 95 -20.52 1.92 -23.04
C GLU A 95 -21.13 3.11 -22.28
N GLY A 96 -20.76 4.36 -22.63
CA GLY A 96 -21.17 5.58 -21.94
C GLY A 96 -20.43 5.84 -20.63
N ILE A 97 -19.58 4.91 -20.19
CA ILE A 97 -18.92 4.94 -18.87
C ILE A 97 -17.63 5.77 -18.92
N SER A 98 -17.34 6.50 -17.84
CA SER A 98 -16.05 7.14 -17.63
C SER A 98 -15.58 6.98 -16.18
N ILE A 99 -14.26 6.87 -16.00
CA ILE A 99 -13.60 6.84 -14.70
C ILE A 99 -12.86 8.16 -14.53
N SER A 100 -13.26 8.95 -13.53
CA SER A 100 -12.45 10.06 -13.04
C SER A 100 -11.51 9.58 -11.94
N CYS A 101 -10.37 10.25 -11.82
CA CYS A 101 -9.37 9.90 -10.82
C CYS A 101 -8.91 11.13 -10.04
N ARG A 102 -8.88 10.98 -8.72
CA ARG A 102 -8.37 11.99 -7.79
C ARG A 102 -7.02 11.53 -7.25
N ILE A 103 -5.97 12.16 -7.73
CA ILE A 103 -4.59 11.91 -7.29
C ILE A 103 -4.33 12.73 -6.03
N LEU A 104 -3.79 12.08 -5.00
CA LEU A 104 -3.50 12.65 -3.70
C LEU A 104 -2.08 12.24 -3.31
N ASP A 105 -1.33 13.22 -2.83
CA ASP A 105 0.05 13.02 -2.42
C ASP A 105 0.12 12.43 -1.01
N THR A 106 0.90 11.37 -0.85
CA THR A 106 1.21 10.75 0.44
C THR A 106 2.52 11.24 1.04
N CYS A 107 3.30 12.02 0.31
CA CYS A 107 4.63 12.49 0.71
C CYS A 107 5.58 11.38 1.16
N SER A 108 5.33 10.13 0.74
CA SER A 108 6.02 8.93 1.22
C SER A 108 5.99 8.77 2.75
N ARG A 109 4.88 9.17 3.40
CA ARG A 109 4.72 9.15 4.85
C ARG A 109 3.40 8.51 5.29
N PRO A 110 3.40 7.70 6.36
CA PRO A 110 2.19 7.05 6.83
C PRO A 110 1.07 8.01 7.28
N ASP A 111 1.41 9.10 7.96
CA ASP A 111 0.44 10.07 8.47
C ASP A 111 -0.21 10.90 7.35
N GLU A 112 0.56 11.27 6.33
CA GLU A 112 0.04 11.94 5.14
C GLU A 112 -0.77 10.99 4.26
N ALA A 113 -0.41 9.71 4.18
CA ALA A 113 -1.21 8.70 3.51
C ALA A 113 -2.61 8.53 4.13
N VAL A 114 -2.72 8.58 5.46
CA VAL A 114 -4.02 8.58 6.17
C VAL A 114 -4.84 9.82 5.79
N LYS A 115 -4.24 11.01 5.81
CA LYS A 115 -4.92 12.26 5.40
C LYS A 115 -5.38 12.20 3.95
N ALA A 116 -4.54 11.67 3.06
CA ALA A 116 -4.86 11.46 1.65
C ALA A 116 -6.00 10.46 1.49
N ALA A 117 -5.97 9.32 2.17
CA ALA A 117 -7.05 8.33 2.14
C ALA A 117 -8.39 8.91 2.63
N MET A 118 -8.38 9.65 3.74
CA MET A 118 -9.56 10.33 4.26
C MET A 118 -10.09 11.38 3.26
N ARG A 119 -9.20 12.15 2.63
CA ARG A 119 -9.59 13.09 1.57
C ARG A 119 -10.21 12.37 0.38
N ALA A 120 -9.72 11.20 -0.02
CA ALA A 120 -10.30 10.42 -1.10
C ALA A 120 -11.71 9.92 -0.75
N LEU A 121 -11.90 9.42 0.47
CA LEU A 121 -13.20 8.94 0.95
C LEU A 121 -14.22 10.09 1.06
N VAL A 122 -13.82 11.23 1.64
CA VAL A 122 -14.70 12.41 1.75
C VAL A 122 -15.00 13.00 0.36
N ALA A 123 -14.02 13.02 -0.53
CA ALA A 123 -14.16 13.48 -1.91
C ALA A 123 -15.09 12.63 -2.77
N SER A 124 -15.37 11.40 -2.34
CA SER A 124 -16.39 10.58 -3.00
C SER A 124 -17.80 11.14 -2.80
N ASP A 125 -17.94 12.28 -2.11
CA ASP A 125 -19.13 13.11 -2.12
C ASP A 125 -20.38 12.30 -1.70
N GLN A 126 -20.19 11.37 -0.74
CA GLN A 126 -21.23 10.44 -0.28
C GLN A 126 -22.46 11.13 0.32
N THR A 127 -22.39 12.43 0.57
CA THR A 127 -23.50 13.24 1.07
C THR A 127 -24.37 13.83 -0.03
N CYS A 128 -24.02 13.60 -1.30
CA CYS A 128 -24.76 14.06 -2.47
C CYS A 128 -26.00 13.22 -2.74
N LEU A 129 -26.98 13.83 -3.42
CA LEU A 129 -28.19 13.11 -3.85
C LEU A 129 -27.84 11.94 -4.79
N ASN A 130 -26.83 12.14 -5.65
CA ASN A 130 -26.31 11.17 -6.61
C ASN A 130 -24.77 11.13 -6.51
N PRO A 131 -24.19 10.39 -5.57
CA PRO A 131 -22.73 10.27 -5.47
C PRO A 131 -22.18 9.45 -6.66
N PRO A 132 -20.97 9.77 -7.15
CA PRO A 132 -20.31 8.95 -8.17
C PRO A 132 -20.03 7.54 -7.62
N LEU A 133 -19.96 6.54 -8.51
CA LEU A 133 -19.59 5.18 -8.11
C LEU A 133 -18.12 5.14 -7.70
N PHE A 134 -17.83 5.07 -6.40
CA PHE A 134 -16.47 4.99 -5.91
C PHE A 134 -15.90 3.57 -6.08
N LEU A 135 -14.85 3.43 -6.89
CA LEU A 135 -14.25 2.13 -7.24
C LEU A 135 -13.23 1.64 -6.21
N GLY A 136 -12.79 2.52 -5.31
CA GLY A 136 -11.76 2.26 -4.32
C GLY A 136 -10.52 3.13 -4.51
N LEU A 137 -9.40 2.62 -4.01
CA LEU A 137 -8.12 3.32 -3.96
C LEU A 137 -7.05 2.58 -4.74
N ILE A 138 -6.16 3.31 -5.39
CA ILE A 138 -4.87 2.81 -5.85
C ILE A 138 -3.80 3.29 -4.88
N GLY A 139 -2.96 2.36 -4.40
CA GLY A 139 -1.91 2.66 -3.43
C GLY A 139 -2.44 2.95 -2.00
N PRO A 140 -1.57 3.43 -1.09
CA PRO A 140 -0.14 3.63 -1.31
C PRO A 140 0.57 2.29 -1.48
N GLU A 141 1.79 2.36 -2.01
CA GLU A 141 2.57 1.17 -2.36
C GLU A 141 3.64 0.84 -1.32
N ASP A 142 4.07 1.84 -0.55
CA ASP A 142 4.92 1.56 0.61
C ASP A 142 4.08 0.83 1.70
N PRO A 143 4.59 -0.26 2.30
CA PRO A 143 3.82 -1.08 3.23
C PRO A 143 3.35 -0.33 4.48
N GLU A 144 4.17 0.58 5.02
CA GLU A 144 3.85 1.32 6.25
C GLU A 144 2.70 2.30 6.05
N SER A 145 2.72 3.06 4.95
CA SER A 145 1.62 3.96 4.60
C SER A 145 0.38 3.19 4.19
N LEU A 146 0.53 2.01 3.59
CA LEU A 146 -0.60 1.14 3.26
C LEU A 146 -1.27 0.64 4.54
N ASP A 147 -0.51 0.12 5.49
CA ASP A 147 -1.03 -0.29 6.81
C ASP A 147 -1.72 0.89 7.53
N ALA A 148 -1.10 2.07 7.51
CA ALA A 148 -1.70 3.27 8.10
C ALA A 148 -3.01 3.66 7.41
N ALA A 149 -3.05 3.66 6.08
CA ALA A 149 -4.27 3.95 5.32
C ALA A 149 -5.37 2.90 5.58
N LEU A 150 -5.03 1.61 5.65
CA LEU A 150 -5.97 0.52 5.90
C LEU A 150 -6.68 0.64 7.24
N LYS A 151 -6.03 1.20 8.27
CA LYS A 151 -6.66 1.46 9.57
C LYS A 151 -7.87 2.38 9.47
N VAL A 152 -7.90 3.30 8.51
CA VAL A 152 -9.04 4.21 8.30
C VAL A 152 -9.97 3.74 7.18
N THR A 153 -9.42 3.17 6.10
CA THR A 153 -10.22 2.75 4.93
C THR A 153 -10.92 1.41 5.15
N GLY A 154 -10.40 0.57 6.04
CA GLY A 154 -11.01 -0.72 6.40
C GLY A 154 -12.40 -0.57 7.02
N VAL A 155 -12.68 0.55 7.70
CA VAL A 155 -14.01 0.87 8.25
C VAL A 155 -15.07 1.01 7.14
N PHE A 156 -14.63 1.39 5.94
CA PHE A 156 -15.48 1.57 4.77
C PHE A 156 -15.36 0.40 3.78
N GLU A 157 -14.70 -0.70 4.17
CA GLU A 157 -14.42 -1.87 3.33
C GLU A 157 -13.81 -1.51 1.97
N THR A 158 -13.08 -0.39 1.92
CA THR A 158 -12.57 0.16 0.67
C THR A 158 -11.44 -0.72 0.13
N VAL A 159 -11.55 -1.10 -1.13
CA VAL A 159 -10.52 -1.90 -1.80
C VAL A 159 -9.34 -1.02 -2.19
N HIS A 160 -8.14 -1.46 -1.84
CA HIS A 160 -6.87 -0.92 -2.30
C HIS A 160 -6.30 -1.80 -3.41
N VAL A 161 -6.03 -1.25 -4.59
CA VAL A 161 -5.26 -1.90 -5.64
C VAL A 161 -3.83 -1.42 -5.56
N VAL A 162 -2.92 -2.31 -5.17
CA VAL A 162 -1.52 -1.98 -4.96
C VAL A 162 -0.68 -2.65 -6.06
N PRO A 163 0.23 -1.92 -6.74
CA PRO A 163 1.03 -2.47 -7.82
C PRO A 163 1.76 -3.78 -7.46
N TRP A 164 2.29 -3.88 -6.25
CA TRP A 164 2.82 -5.13 -5.70
C TRP A 164 2.61 -5.21 -4.19
N GLY A 165 2.94 -6.37 -3.64
CA GLY A 165 3.13 -6.54 -2.22
C GLY A 165 3.29 -8.01 -1.91
N GLU A 166 3.38 -8.27 -0.61
CA GLU A 166 3.49 -9.61 -0.05
C GLU A 166 2.29 -9.84 0.86
N GLY A 167 1.83 -11.09 0.89
CA GLY A 167 0.70 -11.50 1.70
C GLY A 167 -0.66 -11.18 1.09
N GLN A 168 -1.68 -11.44 1.90
CA GLN A 168 -3.08 -11.21 1.58
C GLN A 168 -3.65 -10.42 2.76
N ALA A 169 -3.65 -9.10 2.63
CA ALA A 169 -4.36 -8.24 3.56
C ALA A 169 -5.81 -8.07 3.09
N ASP A 170 -6.75 -8.14 4.01
CA ASP A 170 -8.17 -7.92 3.70
C ASP A 170 -8.36 -6.53 3.11
N GLY A 171 -9.10 -6.46 1.99
CA GLY A 171 -9.30 -5.21 1.27
C GLY A 171 -8.12 -4.77 0.40
N VAL A 172 -7.03 -5.54 0.32
CA VAL A 172 -5.89 -5.24 -0.56
C VAL A 172 -5.81 -6.24 -1.71
N LEU A 173 -5.75 -5.71 -2.92
CA LEU A 173 -5.48 -6.46 -4.14
C LEU A 173 -4.09 -6.10 -4.67
N HIS A 174 -3.16 -7.03 -4.52
CA HIS A 174 -1.84 -6.92 -5.13
C HIS A 174 -1.91 -7.31 -6.61
N VAL A 175 -1.52 -6.39 -7.49
CA VAL A 175 -1.51 -6.63 -8.94
C VAL A 175 -0.42 -7.63 -9.32
N ALA A 176 0.72 -7.55 -8.65
CA ALA A 176 1.84 -8.45 -8.79
C ALA A 176 2.30 -8.97 -7.42
N LYS A 177 2.79 -10.21 -7.40
CA LYS A 177 3.49 -10.78 -6.24
C LYS A 177 4.98 -10.73 -6.50
N LEU A 178 5.74 -10.36 -5.47
CA LEU A 178 7.19 -10.52 -5.48
C LEU A 178 7.50 -11.98 -5.15
N ASP A 179 8.25 -12.64 -6.03
CA ASP A 179 8.69 -14.01 -5.80
C ASP A 179 10.14 -13.98 -5.27
N PRO A 180 10.36 -14.21 -3.96
CA PRO A 180 11.69 -14.19 -3.38
C PRO A 180 12.60 -15.26 -4.01
N GLU A 181 12.05 -16.37 -4.49
CA GLU A 181 12.80 -17.43 -5.17
C GLU A 181 13.36 -16.96 -6.52
N GLU A 182 12.57 -16.30 -7.36
CA GLU A 182 13.09 -15.76 -8.63
C GLU A 182 14.17 -14.68 -8.40
N ARG A 183 14.01 -13.84 -7.36
CA ARG A 183 15.01 -12.82 -6.99
C ARG A 183 16.31 -13.48 -6.53
N ALA A 184 16.22 -14.48 -5.66
CA ALA A 184 17.37 -15.24 -5.18
C ALA A 184 18.07 -16.01 -6.31
N GLN A 185 17.31 -16.60 -7.25
CA GLN A 185 17.87 -17.22 -8.45
C GLN A 185 18.64 -16.22 -9.30
N SER A 186 18.14 -14.98 -9.42
CA SER A 186 18.82 -13.89 -10.14
C SER A 186 20.16 -13.52 -9.49
N VAL A 187 20.18 -13.43 -8.16
CA VAL A 187 21.40 -13.21 -7.36
C VAL A 187 22.39 -14.35 -7.58
N MET A 188 21.95 -15.60 -7.41
CA MET A 188 22.81 -16.78 -7.58
C MET A 188 23.34 -16.94 -9.01
N LEU A 189 22.56 -16.57 -10.02
CA LEU A 189 23.03 -16.54 -11.40
C LEU A 189 24.22 -15.57 -11.55
N LEU A 190 24.15 -14.38 -10.95
CA LEU A 190 25.24 -13.43 -10.98
C LEU A 190 26.45 -13.89 -10.16
N VAL A 191 26.25 -14.45 -8.97
CA VAL A 191 27.33 -15.04 -8.16
C VAL A 191 28.12 -16.08 -8.96
N ARG A 192 27.43 -16.99 -9.67
CA ARG A 192 28.06 -17.96 -10.58
C ARG A 192 28.79 -17.31 -11.75
N ARG A 193 28.21 -16.28 -12.36
CA ARG A 193 28.84 -15.55 -13.49
C ARG A 193 30.08 -14.78 -13.07
N LEU A 194 30.08 -14.26 -11.85
CA LEU A 194 31.22 -13.60 -11.21
C LEU A 194 32.26 -14.62 -10.70
N ARG A 195 31.90 -15.91 -10.67
CA ARG A 195 32.73 -17.04 -10.20
C ARG A 195 33.17 -16.88 -8.75
N TRP A 196 32.24 -16.51 -7.87
CA TRP A 196 32.53 -16.39 -6.43
C TRP A 196 32.38 -17.76 -5.77
N PRO A 197 33.49 -18.39 -5.30
CA PRO A 197 33.41 -19.68 -4.63
C PRO A 197 32.82 -19.55 -3.21
N SER A 198 32.98 -18.39 -2.60
CA SER A 198 32.33 -18.02 -1.35
C SER A 198 31.95 -16.55 -1.33
N PHE A 199 30.91 -16.20 -0.57
CA PHE A 199 30.49 -14.83 -0.36
C PHE A 199 29.88 -14.62 1.03
N LEU A 200 29.98 -13.39 1.53
CA LEU A 200 29.26 -12.93 2.72
C LEU A 200 27.88 -12.40 2.34
N LEU A 201 26.83 -12.91 2.98
CA LEU A 201 25.45 -12.49 2.74
C LEU A 201 25.00 -11.45 3.78
N VAL A 202 24.59 -10.29 3.30
CA VAL A 202 24.10 -9.18 4.12
C VAL A 202 22.72 -8.77 3.59
N HIS A 203 21.78 -8.47 4.47
CA HIS A 203 20.49 -7.93 4.08
C HIS A 203 20.08 -6.73 4.94
N ALA A 204 19.20 -5.89 4.40
CA ALA A 204 18.53 -4.86 5.17
C ALA A 204 17.50 -5.48 6.12
N ASP A 205 17.23 -4.81 7.24
CA ASP A 205 16.25 -5.21 8.27
C ASP A 205 14.80 -4.94 7.80
N ASP A 206 14.44 -5.53 6.66
CA ASP A 206 13.10 -5.53 6.11
C ASP A 206 12.71 -6.95 5.66
N VAL A 207 11.43 -7.30 5.82
CA VAL A 207 10.91 -8.65 5.57
C VAL A 207 11.21 -9.13 4.14
N ALA A 208 11.08 -8.24 3.15
CA ALA A 208 11.30 -8.59 1.75
C ALA A 208 12.79 -8.89 1.46
N SER A 209 13.71 -8.19 2.11
CA SER A 209 15.15 -8.46 2.00
C SER A 209 15.55 -9.72 2.77
N GLU A 210 14.96 -9.95 3.94
CA GLU A 210 15.16 -11.18 4.72
C GLU A 210 14.69 -12.42 3.96
N ASP A 211 13.50 -12.40 3.36
CA ASP A 211 12.95 -13.53 2.60
C ASP A 211 13.83 -13.89 1.39
N VAL A 212 14.34 -12.88 0.66
CA VAL A 212 15.29 -13.13 -0.43
C VAL A 212 16.64 -13.63 0.10
N ALA A 213 17.12 -13.13 1.23
CA ALA A 213 18.37 -13.59 1.82
C ALA A 213 18.29 -15.05 2.28
N ALA A 214 17.19 -15.43 2.94
CA ALA A 214 16.94 -16.82 3.32
C ALA A 214 16.95 -17.75 2.10
N GLU A 215 16.36 -17.30 1.00
CA GLU A 215 16.27 -18.07 -0.23
C GLU A 215 17.60 -18.12 -1.00
N VAL A 216 18.39 -17.05 -0.99
CA VAL A 216 19.79 -17.04 -1.50
C VAL A 216 20.63 -18.03 -0.69
N SER A 217 20.53 -18.03 0.64
CA SER A 217 21.24 -18.99 1.49
C SER A 217 20.84 -20.42 1.15
N ARG A 218 19.53 -20.69 1.00
CA ARG A 218 19.01 -22.01 0.62
C ARG A 218 19.55 -22.47 -0.73
N LEU A 219 19.60 -21.59 -1.73
CA LEU A 219 20.11 -21.90 -3.06
C LEU A 219 21.64 -22.09 -3.07
N ALA A 220 22.37 -21.37 -2.22
CA ALA A 220 23.81 -21.55 -2.04
C ALA A 220 24.13 -22.91 -1.38
N ASP A 221 23.39 -23.32 -0.34
CA ASP A 221 23.57 -24.63 0.30
C ASP A 221 23.33 -25.82 -0.65
N GLN A 222 22.57 -25.60 -1.73
CA GLN A 222 22.28 -26.59 -2.76
C GLN A 222 23.32 -26.60 -3.89
N ASP A 223 24.20 -25.61 -3.94
CA ASP A 223 25.19 -25.45 -4.99
C ASP A 223 26.58 -25.89 -4.47
N PRO A 224 27.16 -26.98 -4.98
CA PRO A 224 28.45 -27.47 -4.49
C PRO A 224 29.62 -26.54 -4.83
N ASP A 225 29.45 -25.61 -5.78
CA ASP A 225 30.51 -24.71 -6.24
C ASP A 225 30.49 -23.35 -5.54
N VAL A 226 29.48 -23.07 -4.71
CA VAL A 226 29.26 -21.77 -4.08
C VAL A 226 28.93 -21.94 -2.60
N CYS A 227 29.67 -21.26 -1.73
CA CYS A 227 29.41 -21.24 -0.30
C CYS A 227 28.95 -19.86 0.17
N ALA A 228 27.72 -19.78 0.70
CA ALA A 228 27.33 -18.61 1.50
C ALA A 228 27.91 -18.77 2.91
N GLN A 229 28.71 -17.81 3.36
CA GLN A 229 29.19 -17.83 4.75
C GLN A 229 27.99 -17.79 5.70
N ARG A 230 28.01 -18.62 6.75
CA ARG A 230 26.88 -18.82 7.68
C ARG A 230 26.42 -17.57 8.44
N ARG A 231 27.14 -16.46 8.36
CA ARG A 231 26.77 -15.20 9.02
C ARG A 231 25.92 -14.37 8.09
N VAL A 232 24.61 -14.56 8.16
CA VAL A 232 23.65 -13.61 7.63
C VAL A 232 23.66 -12.39 8.55
N LEU A 233 24.08 -11.24 8.03
CA LEU A 233 24.11 -9.98 8.79
C LEU A 233 22.90 -9.11 8.40
N SER A 234 22.13 -8.68 9.40
CA SER A 234 21.05 -7.71 9.22
C SER A 234 21.55 -6.29 9.46
N ILE A 235 21.18 -5.37 8.57
CA ILE A 235 21.41 -3.93 8.72
C ILE A 235 20.17 -3.32 9.35
N ALA A 236 20.21 -3.15 10.67
CA ALA A 236 19.16 -2.48 11.41
C ALA A 236 18.91 -1.06 10.86
N GLU A 237 17.70 -0.53 11.08
CA GLU A 237 17.41 0.86 10.73
C GLU A 237 18.31 1.87 11.47
N ASP A 238 18.80 1.48 12.64
CA ASP A 238 19.68 2.28 13.44
C ASP A 238 21.10 2.36 12.84
N THR A 239 21.71 3.53 12.98
CA THR A 239 23.05 3.78 12.44
C THR A 239 24.15 3.04 13.21
N ARG A 240 23.84 2.33 14.29
CA ARG A 240 24.83 1.65 15.12
C ARG A 240 25.17 0.28 14.55
N GLY A 241 24.16 -0.49 14.12
CA GLY A 241 24.36 -1.80 13.49
C GLY A 241 25.26 -1.75 12.24
N ASP A 242 25.13 -0.67 11.45
CA ASP A 242 25.95 -0.43 10.25
C ASP A 242 27.47 -0.58 10.47
N SER A 243 27.98 -0.15 11.64
CA SER A 243 29.43 -0.15 11.92
C SER A 243 29.95 -1.57 12.18
N ASP A 244 29.16 -2.40 12.84
CA ASP A 244 29.53 -3.79 13.14
C ASP A 244 29.50 -4.63 11.86
N VAL A 245 28.49 -4.41 11.00
CA VAL A 245 28.43 -5.01 9.66
C VAL A 245 29.60 -4.55 8.79
N ALA A 246 29.90 -3.25 8.79
CA ALA A 246 31.04 -2.72 8.04
C ALA A 246 32.37 -3.31 8.52
N TRP A 247 32.53 -3.47 9.83
CA TRP A 247 33.71 -4.10 10.42
C TRP A 247 33.79 -5.58 10.04
N ALA A 248 32.69 -6.33 10.11
CA ALA A 248 32.63 -7.73 9.70
C ALA A 248 33.04 -7.91 8.24
N ILE A 249 32.50 -7.09 7.33
CA ILE A 249 32.89 -7.08 5.90
C ILE A 249 34.39 -6.75 5.75
N SER A 250 34.94 -5.82 6.54
CA SER A 250 36.36 -5.46 6.44
C SER A 250 37.32 -6.57 6.90
N LYS A 251 36.85 -7.48 7.75
CA LYS A 251 37.59 -8.63 8.27
C LYS A 251 37.40 -9.88 7.43
N ASP A 252 36.37 -9.89 6.61
CA ASP A 252 36.01 -11.02 5.81
C ASP A 252 37.02 -11.28 4.68
N SER A 253 37.35 -12.56 4.49
CA SER A 253 38.24 -13.06 3.44
C SER A 253 37.47 -13.70 2.28
N SER A 254 36.14 -13.59 2.26
CA SER A 254 35.33 -14.16 1.18
C SER A 254 35.66 -13.55 -0.19
N GLY A 255 35.22 -14.23 -1.24
CA GLY A 255 35.36 -13.75 -2.60
C GLY A 255 34.58 -12.46 -2.89
N GLY A 256 33.54 -12.14 -2.12
CA GLY A 256 32.70 -10.95 -2.35
C GLY A 256 31.54 -10.85 -1.37
N VAL A 257 30.86 -9.70 -1.38
CA VAL A 257 29.71 -9.43 -0.50
C VAL A 257 28.43 -9.38 -1.34
N VAL A 258 27.42 -10.16 -0.98
CA VAL A 258 26.07 -10.05 -1.52
C VAL A 258 25.25 -9.23 -0.54
N LEU A 259 24.81 -8.06 -0.97
CA LEU A 259 23.99 -7.14 -0.19
C LEU A 259 22.59 -7.05 -0.79
N ILE A 260 21.58 -7.49 -0.05
CA ILE A 260 20.17 -7.42 -0.44
C ILE A 260 19.52 -6.26 0.31
N ALA A 261 18.91 -5.32 -0.40
CA ALA A 261 18.20 -4.22 0.23
C ALA A 261 17.00 -3.79 -0.61
N GLU A 262 15.96 -3.26 0.02
CA GLU A 262 14.82 -2.78 -0.75
C GLU A 262 15.15 -1.53 -1.58
N ALA A 263 16.00 -0.64 -1.05
CA ALA A 263 16.41 0.60 -1.70
C ALA A 263 17.94 0.77 -1.72
N ALA A 264 18.45 1.28 -2.84
CA ALA A 264 19.87 1.54 -3.04
C ALA A 264 20.48 2.51 -2.01
N GLY A 265 19.67 3.43 -1.44
CA GLY A 265 20.13 4.37 -0.42
C GLY A 265 20.67 3.67 0.83
N ARG A 266 20.02 2.59 1.29
CA ARG A 266 20.49 1.78 2.43
C ARG A 266 21.83 1.12 2.10
N GLY A 267 21.96 0.58 0.88
CA GLY A 267 23.23 0.04 0.38
C GLY A 267 24.33 1.10 0.31
N ALA A 268 24.04 2.28 -0.22
CA ALA A 268 24.97 3.40 -0.30
C ALA A 268 25.47 3.82 1.08
N GLN A 269 24.57 3.94 2.06
CA GLN A 269 24.90 4.29 3.44
C GLN A 269 25.87 3.27 4.06
N LEU A 270 25.59 1.96 3.96
CA LEU A 270 26.50 0.94 4.48
C LEU A 270 27.86 0.99 3.77
N LEU A 271 27.87 1.02 2.44
CA LEU A 271 29.10 0.99 1.64
C LEU A 271 29.96 2.26 1.84
N SER A 272 29.35 3.41 2.16
CA SER A 272 30.07 4.64 2.50
C SER A 272 30.94 4.49 3.75
N ARG A 273 30.51 3.65 4.70
CA ARG A 273 31.27 3.34 5.92
C ARG A 273 32.38 2.33 5.71
N LEU A 274 32.29 1.51 4.65
CA LEU A 274 33.36 0.59 4.25
C LEU A 274 34.53 1.29 3.57
N ALA A 275 34.25 2.37 2.83
CA ALA A 275 35.26 3.09 2.06
C ALA A 275 36.48 3.56 2.89
N PRO A 276 36.35 4.07 4.14
CA PRO A 276 37.51 4.52 4.92
C PRO A 276 38.28 3.39 5.63
N LEU A 277 37.81 2.14 5.64
CA LEU A 277 38.43 1.09 6.45
C LEU A 277 39.73 0.56 5.80
N PRO A 278 40.86 0.50 6.54
CA PRO A 278 42.12 0.00 6.03
C PRO A 278 42.02 -1.49 5.69
N ARG A 279 42.37 -1.86 4.46
CA ARG A 279 42.26 -3.24 3.97
C ARG A 279 43.56 -3.99 4.17
N THR A 280 43.47 -5.15 4.81
CA THR A 280 44.64 -5.95 5.20
C THR A 280 45.05 -7.00 4.17
N GLY A 281 44.49 -6.99 2.95
CA GLY A 281 44.72 -8.02 1.92
C GLY A 281 45.40 -7.52 0.63
N PRO A 282 46.24 -8.33 -0.03
CA PRO A 282 46.87 -8.01 -1.31
C PRO A 282 45.82 -7.99 -2.43
N GLY A 283 45.39 -6.79 -2.82
CA GLY A 283 44.38 -6.60 -3.87
C GLY A 283 43.38 -5.51 -3.53
N GLY A 284 43.19 -5.20 -2.24
CA GLY A 284 42.59 -3.96 -1.73
C GLY A 284 41.23 -3.54 -2.28
N GLU A 285 40.54 -4.32 -3.12
CA GLU A 285 39.25 -4.02 -3.75
C GLU A 285 38.18 -4.95 -3.16
N VAL A 286 37.04 -4.38 -2.76
CA VAL A 286 35.88 -5.13 -2.27
C VAL A 286 34.88 -5.16 -3.40
N HIS A 287 34.44 -6.35 -3.76
CA HIS A 287 33.42 -6.55 -4.75
C HIS A 287 32.08 -6.79 -4.05
N VAL A 288 31.10 -5.97 -4.39
CA VAL A 288 29.76 -6.02 -3.82
C VAL A 288 28.76 -6.32 -4.93
N LEU A 289 27.96 -7.37 -4.75
CA LEU A 289 26.75 -7.61 -5.51
C LEU A 289 25.59 -6.99 -4.72
N LEU A 290 25.17 -5.81 -5.13
CA LEU A 290 24.07 -5.08 -4.51
C LEU A 290 22.78 -5.42 -5.25
N ALA A 291 21.90 -6.21 -4.64
CA ALA A 291 20.57 -6.52 -5.17
C ALA A 291 19.54 -5.57 -4.55
N VAL A 292 18.95 -4.72 -5.39
CA VAL A 292 17.99 -3.70 -4.96
C VAL A 292 16.71 -3.72 -5.77
N ARG A 293 15.60 -3.43 -5.10
CA ARG A 293 14.32 -3.22 -5.77
C ARG A 293 14.23 -1.80 -6.33
N ARG A 294 14.65 -0.81 -5.54
CA ARG A 294 14.56 0.62 -5.87
C ARG A 294 15.95 1.23 -5.98
N ALA A 295 16.24 1.87 -7.11
CA ALA A 295 17.46 2.66 -7.27
C ALA A 295 17.10 4.14 -7.37
N GLU A 296 17.31 4.87 -6.28
CA GLU A 296 17.16 6.32 -6.27
C GLU A 296 18.35 6.98 -6.96
N ALA A 297 18.10 8.03 -7.75
CA ALA A 297 19.15 8.72 -8.50
C ALA A 297 20.29 9.22 -7.59
N GLY A 298 19.96 9.78 -6.42
CA GLY A 298 20.96 10.22 -5.43
C GLY A 298 21.79 9.05 -4.90
N ALA A 299 21.15 7.93 -4.58
CA ALA A 299 21.86 6.74 -4.10
C ALA A 299 22.80 6.16 -5.17
N LEU A 300 22.41 6.16 -6.45
CA LEU A 300 23.30 5.73 -7.53
C LEU A 300 24.52 6.64 -7.69
N GLN A 301 24.34 7.95 -7.52
CA GLN A 301 25.43 8.92 -7.52
C GLN A 301 26.37 8.69 -6.34
N ASP A 302 25.83 8.48 -5.13
CA ASP A 302 26.60 8.19 -3.93
C ASP A 302 27.40 6.89 -4.09
N LEU A 303 26.75 5.83 -4.60
CA LEU A 303 27.41 4.57 -4.93
C LEU A 303 28.50 4.75 -5.98
N GLY A 304 28.28 5.61 -6.98
CA GLY A 304 29.25 5.99 -8.02
C GLY A 304 30.48 6.69 -7.44
N ALA A 305 30.32 7.53 -6.42
CA ALA A 305 31.42 8.25 -5.79
C ALA A 305 32.35 7.37 -4.92
N LEU A 306 31.92 6.16 -4.54
CA LEU A 306 32.71 5.27 -3.65
C LEU A 306 33.99 4.73 -4.32
N LYS A 307 35.16 5.14 -3.82
CA LYS A 307 36.44 4.64 -4.32
C LYS A 307 36.81 3.30 -3.70
N GLY A 308 37.46 2.44 -4.48
CA GLY A 308 37.94 1.15 -4.01
C GLY A 308 36.87 0.06 -3.87
N VAL A 309 35.62 0.33 -4.23
CA VAL A 309 34.54 -0.67 -4.20
C VAL A 309 34.08 -0.94 -5.64
N ALA A 310 34.21 -2.18 -6.10
CA ALA A 310 33.52 -2.63 -7.31
C ALA A 310 32.10 -3.04 -6.96
N ILE A 311 31.13 -2.56 -7.72
CA ILE A 311 29.72 -2.78 -7.44
C ILE A 311 29.09 -3.41 -8.68
N THR A 312 28.55 -4.62 -8.54
CA THR A 312 27.58 -5.17 -9.47
C THR A 312 26.21 -4.90 -8.87
N LEU A 313 25.43 -4.03 -9.48
CA LEU A 313 24.11 -3.65 -9.04
C LEU A 313 23.07 -4.43 -9.85
N LEU A 314 22.29 -5.26 -9.17
CA LEU A 314 21.11 -5.93 -9.70
C LEU A 314 19.90 -5.09 -9.31
N GLN A 315 19.40 -4.29 -10.24
CA GLN A 315 18.27 -3.39 -10.02
C GLN A 315 17.02 -3.97 -10.66
N GLU A 316 15.95 -4.20 -9.90
CA GLU A 316 14.67 -4.59 -10.48
C GLU A 316 14.07 -3.48 -11.36
N VAL A 317 13.53 -3.89 -12.50
CA VAL A 317 12.90 -3.03 -13.48
C VAL A 317 11.55 -3.61 -13.89
N SER A 318 10.64 -2.75 -14.33
CA SER A 318 9.32 -3.21 -14.77
C SER A 318 9.48 -4.15 -15.96
N PRO A 319 8.79 -5.30 -16.02
CA PRO A 319 8.73 -6.10 -17.24
C PRO A 319 8.13 -5.29 -18.40
N ALA A 320 7.29 -4.30 -18.12
CA ALA A 320 6.74 -3.38 -19.11
C ALA A 320 7.82 -2.49 -19.76
N ALA A 321 8.94 -2.22 -19.06
CA ALA A 321 10.08 -1.52 -19.64
C ALA A 321 10.78 -2.35 -20.74
N LEU A 322 10.43 -3.63 -20.88
CA LEU A 322 10.93 -4.52 -21.93
C LEU A 322 10.11 -4.44 -23.22
N VAL A 323 8.98 -3.73 -23.24
CA VAL A 323 8.15 -3.56 -24.44
C VAL A 323 8.47 -2.21 -25.08
N PRO A 324 9.21 -2.19 -26.22
CA PRO A 324 9.55 -0.95 -26.91
C PRO A 324 8.28 -0.22 -27.38
N GLY A 325 8.20 1.09 -27.16
CA GLY A 325 7.11 1.95 -27.66
C GLY A 325 6.14 2.47 -26.60
N THR A 326 5.96 1.75 -25.49
CA THR A 326 5.09 2.19 -24.38
C THR A 326 5.66 3.41 -23.64
N GLN A 327 6.99 3.57 -23.66
CA GLN A 327 7.72 4.57 -22.85
C GLN A 327 7.58 6.01 -23.34
N ARG A 328 7.51 6.23 -24.66
CA ARG A 328 7.49 7.59 -25.24
C ARG A 328 6.15 8.29 -25.03
N ALA A 329 5.06 7.51 -25.02
CA ALA A 329 3.72 8.01 -24.78
C ALA A 329 3.43 8.31 -23.29
N LEU A 330 4.20 7.72 -22.36
CA LEU A 330 4.00 7.90 -20.93
C LEU A 330 4.60 9.19 -20.39
N LEU A 331 5.67 9.71 -21.00
CA LEU A 331 6.44 10.83 -20.45
C LEU A 331 6.12 12.19 -21.07
N SER A 332 5.50 12.26 -22.26
CA SER A 332 5.25 13.52 -22.95
C SER A 332 4.11 14.37 -22.38
N ASP A 333 3.20 13.78 -21.59
CA ASP A 333 1.89 14.39 -21.33
C ASP A 333 1.63 14.79 -19.87
N SER A 334 2.60 14.65 -18.93
CA SER A 334 2.36 15.04 -17.53
C SER A 334 2.73 16.52 -17.26
N PRO A 335 1.80 17.37 -16.79
CA PRO A 335 2.10 18.76 -16.43
C PRO A 335 3.08 18.88 -15.26
N LEU A 336 3.18 17.87 -14.39
CA LEU A 336 4.15 17.83 -13.30
C LEU A 336 5.60 17.71 -13.79
N TRP A 337 5.82 17.10 -14.97
CA TRP A 337 7.15 17.10 -15.60
C TRP A 337 7.61 18.52 -15.97
N HIS A 338 6.67 19.41 -16.33
CA HIS A 338 6.99 20.80 -16.64
C HIS A 338 7.24 21.65 -15.39
N SER A 339 6.61 21.32 -14.25
CA SER A 339 6.79 22.06 -12.99
C SER A 339 8.00 21.62 -12.16
N LEU A 340 8.61 20.47 -12.47
CA LEU A 340 9.87 20.02 -11.86
C LEU A 340 11.08 20.92 -12.25
N GLY A 341 10.85 21.98 -13.02
CA GLY A 341 11.88 22.68 -13.78
C GLY A 341 12.40 21.75 -14.88
N GLU A 342 13.08 22.28 -15.90
CA GLU A 342 14.16 21.48 -16.44
C GLU A 342 15.21 21.42 -15.33
N PRO A 343 15.36 20.33 -14.54
CA PRO A 343 16.64 20.17 -13.89
C PRO A 343 17.65 20.16 -15.03
N ASP A 344 18.79 20.83 -14.88
CA ASP A 344 19.88 20.89 -15.86
C ASP A 344 20.45 19.51 -16.29
N GLY A 345 19.75 18.40 -16.01
CA GLY A 345 19.98 17.03 -16.46
C GLY A 345 18.74 16.22 -16.92
N ALA A 346 17.52 16.80 -17.05
CA ALA A 346 16.34 16.02 -17.48
C ALA A 346 16.34 15.62 -18.96
N ALA A 347 17.10 16.32 -19.82
CA ALA A 347 17.23 15.99 -21.25
C ALA A 347 17.91 14.64 -21.54
N GLY A 348 18.33 13.90 -20.50
CA GLY A 348 18.99 12.60 -20.60
C GLY A 348 18.40 11.51 -19.70
N LEU A 349 17.15 11.65 -19.23
CA LEU A 349 16.50 10.55 -18.50
C LEU A 349 16.25 9.39 -19.45
N ASP A 350 17.22 8.47 -19.46
CA ASP A 350 17.17 7.22 -20.19
C ASP A 350 15.84 6.53 -19.85
N PRO A 351 14.99 6.17 -20.84
CA PRO A 351 13.78 5.39 -20.60
C PRO A 351 14.05 4.08 -19.84
N ALA A 352 15.30 3.67 -19.77
CA ALA A 352 15.78 2.63 -18.88
C ALA A 352 15.56 2.95 -17.37
N ASN A 353 15.46 4.20 -16.92
CA ASN A 353 15.30 4.55 -15.50
C ASN A 353 13.84 4.58 -15.01
N GLN A 354 12.94 3.82 -15.65
CA GLN A 354 11.57 3.65 -15.18
C GLN A 354 11.51 2.68 -14.00
N ASP A 355 10.84 3.11 -12.92
CA ASP A 355 10.57 2.29 -11.76
C ASP A 355 9.66 1.09 -12.14
N ALA A 356 9.88 -0.06 -11.48
CA ALA A 356 9.08 -1.26 -11.71
C ALA A 356 7.57 -1.04 -11.55
N SER A 357 7.21 -0.07 -10.71
CA SER A 357 5.85 0.34 -10.41
C SER A 357 5.01 0.87 -11.54
N VAL A 358 5.63 1.56 -12.48
CA VAL A 358 4.93 2.21 -13.57
C VAL A 358 4.10 1.19 -14.34
N GLY A 359 4.69 0.03 -14.65
CA GLY A 359 4.00 -1.06 -15.35
C GLY A 359 2.90 -1.71 -14.52
N ALA A 360 3.19 -2.06 -13.27
CA ALA A 360 2.22 -2.71 -12.40
C ALA A 360 1.02 -1.80 -12.07
N LEU A 361 1.24 -0.49 -11.91
CA LEU A 361 0.19 0.50 -11.76
C LEU A 361 -0.70 0.58 -12.99
N ALA A 362 -0.12 0.67 -14.19
CA ALA A 362 -0.89 0.70 -15.43
C ALA A 362 -1.74 -0.56 -15.60
N VAL A 363 -1.22 -1.72 -15.19
CA VAL A 363 -1.95 -2.99 -15.16
C VAL A 363 -3.10 -2.94 -14.14
N GLY A 364 -2.89 -2.38 -12.93
CA GLY A 364 -3.93 -2.19 -11.92
C GLY A 364 -5.10 -1.33 -12.41
N VAL A 365 -4.82 -0.26 -13.14
CA VAL A 365 -5.87 0.60 -13.75
C VAL A 365 -6.66 -0.15 -14.82
N GLN A 366 -5.98 -0.93 -15.66
CA GLN A 366 -6.65 -1.76 -16.67
C GLN A 366 -7.54 -2.82 -16.04
N LEU A 367 -7.10 -3.42 -14.92
CA LEU A 367 -7.89 -4.37 -14.15
C LEU A 367 -9.18 -3.71 -13.63
N LEU A 368 -9.07 -2.52 -13.02
CA LEU A 368 -10.24 -1.78 -12.53
C LEU A 368 -11.23 -1.48 -13.66
N GLY A 369 -10.74 -1.06 -14.83
CA GLY A 369 -11.59 -0.86 -16.01
C GLY A 369 -12.28 -2.14 -16.49
N ALA A 370 -11.56 -3.28 -16.50
CA ALA A 370 -12.12 -4.57 -16.89
C ALA A 370 -13.15 -5.08 -15.87
N ALA A 371 -12.90 -4.91 -14.57
CA ALA A 371 -13.81 -5.25 -13.49
C ALA A 371 -15.07 -4.39 -13.52
N LEU A 372 -14.94 -3.07 -13.75
CA LEU A 372 -16.08 -2.17 -13.89
C LEU A 372 -16.98 -2.58 -15.05
N ARG A 373 -16.40 -2.90 -16.21
CA ARG A 373 -17.14 -3.43 -17.36
C ARG A 373 -17.86 -4.74 -17.04
N ALA A 374 -17.19 -5.66 -16.34
CA ALA A 374 -17.79 -6.94 -15.94
C ALA A 374 -18.96 -6.72 -14.98
N ALA A 375 -18.77 -5.87 -13.97
CA ALA A 375 -19.80 -5.47 -13.01
C ALA A 375 -21.00 -4.83 -13.69
N HIS A 376 -20.76 -3.90 -14.62
CA HIS A 376 -21.81 -3.24 -15.40
C HIS A 376 -22.63 -4.25 -16.19
N ARG A 377 -22.00 -5.19 -16.91
CA ARG A 377 -22.72 -6.22 -17.68
C ARG A 377 -23.55 -7.16 -16.81
N ILE A 378 -23.07 -7.47 -15.61
CA ILE A 378 -23.78 -8.35 -14.67
C ILE A 378 -24.98 -7.63 -14.04
N LYS A 379 -24.79 -6.38 -13.62
CA LYS A 379 -25.80 -5.62 -12.86
C LYS A 379 -26.78 -4.83 -13.72
N CYS A 380 -26.35 -4.41 -14.91
CA CYS A 380 -27.10 -3.55 -15.80
C CYS A 380 -27.38 -4.28 -17.12
N PRO A 381 -28.24 -5.33 -17.12
CA PRO A 381 -28.59 -6.03 -18.35
C PRO A 381 -29.22 -5.05 -19.35
N THR A 382 -28.75 -5.08 -20.59
CA THR A 382 -29.27 -4.22 -21.66
C THR A 382 -30.78 -4.40 -21.82
N PRO A 383 -31.56 -3.33 -22.07
CA PRO A 383 -33.02 -3.39 -22.18
C PRO A 383 -33.54 -4.36 -23.25
N ALA A 384 -32.72 -4.70 -24.25
CA ALA A 384 -33.00 -5.77 -25.23
C ALA A 384 -33.23 -7.15 -24.59
N ALA A 385 -32.65 -7.41 -23.40
CA ALA A 385 -32.88 -8.63 -22.63
C ALA A 385 -34.12 -8.55 -21.72
N ALA A 386 -34.63 -7.34 -21.45
CA ALA A 386 -35.73 -7.09 -20.52
C ALA A 386 -37.09 -6.89 -21.21
N GLY A 387 -37.15 -6.92 -22.55
CA GLY A 387 -38.40 -6.76 -23.30
C GLY A 387 -39.06 -5.39 -23.14
N ALA A 388 -38.29 -4.37 -22.71
CA ALA A 388 -38.80 -3.02 -22.50
C ALA A 388 -39.00 -2.31 -23.85
N ASP A 389 -40.19 -1.75 -24.04
CA ASP A 389 -40.60 -1.05 -25.26
C ASP A 389 -39.68 0.17 -25.48
N PRO A 390 -38.98 0.31 -26.61
CA PRO A 390 -38.00 1.38 -26.87
C PRO A 390 -38.60 2.80 -27.00
N GLY A 391 -39.86 2.99 -26.60
CA GLY A 391 -40.66 4.19 -26.88
C GLY A 391 -40.47 5.38 -25.94
N ASP A 392 -40.02 5.17 -24.70
CA ASP A 392 -39.70 6.27 -23.79
C ASP A 392 -38.23 6.69 -24.00
N GLY A 393 -38.02 7.64 -24.90
CA GLY A 393 -36.71 8.14 -25.37
C GLY A 393 -35.84 8.86 -24.35
N GLY A 394 -35.84 8.42 -23.09
CA GLY A 394 -34.83 8.81 -22.12
C GLY A 394 -33.46 8.25 -22.53
N PRO A 395 -32.36 9.02 -22.38
CA PRO A 395 -31.03 8.48 -22.57
C PRO A 395 -30.86 7.28 -21.62
N PRO A 396 -30.28 6.16 -22.08
CA PRO A 396 -30.04 5.02 -21.20
C PRO A 396 -29.19 5.51 -20.02
N ALA A 397 -29.72 5.37 -18.80
CA ALA A 397 -28.95 5.63 -17.60
C ALA A 397 -27.67 4.78 -17.66
N VAL A 398 -26.52 5.45 -17.77
CA VAL A 398 -25.24 4.78 -18.03
C VAL A 398 -24.90 3.80 -16.90
N PHE A 399 -25.21 4.17 -15.66
CA PHE A 399 -25.16 3.27 -14.51
C PHE A 399 -26.57 2.98 -14.00
N CYS A 400 -26.88 1.69 -13.87
CA CYS A 400 -28.13 1.26 -13.25
C CYS A 400 -28.02 1.31 -11.72
N PRO A 401 -29.15 1.46 -10.99
CA PRO A 401 -29.16 1.46 -9.53
C PRO A 401 -28.51 0.21 -8.90
N ALA A 402 -28.61 -0.95 -9.56
CA ALA A 402 -28.03 -2.20 -9.09
C ALA A 402 -26.49 -2.19 -9.08
N LEU A 403 -25.85 -1.37 -9.92
CA LEU A 403 -24.40 -1.19 -9.90
C LEU A 403 -23.98 -0.26 -8.76
N HIS A 404 -24.74 0.81 -8.50
CA HIS A 404 -24.50 1.71 -7.36
C HIS A 404 -24.73 1.04 -6.01
N ALA A 405 -25.66 0.09 -5.94
CA ALA A 405 -25.95 -0.68 -4.73
C ALA A 405 -25.03 -1.90 -4.53
N MET A 406 -23.98 -2.05 -5.34
CA MET A 406 -23.05 -3.17 -5.21
C MET A 406 -22.30 -3.09 -3.89
N ALA A 407 -22.34 -4.18 -3.12
CA ALA A 407 -21.60 -4.27 -1.86
C ALA A 407 -20.09 -4.37 -2.12
N PRO A 408 -19.23 -3.86 -1.22
CA PRO A 408 -17.77 -3.91 -1.36
C PRO A 408 -17.22 -5.33 -1.57
N ASP A 409 -17.76 -6.32 -0.85
CA ASP A 409 -17.37 -7.73 -1.02
C ASP A 409 -17.69 -8.29 -2.41
N GLU A 410 -18.83 -7.88 -2.98
CA GLU A 410 -19.21 -8.29 -4.35
C GLU A 410 -18.27 -7.65 -5.38
N TRP A 411 -17.94 -6.37 -5.20
CA TRP A 411 -16.94 -5.68 -6.02
C TRP A 411 -15.57 -6.35 -5.95
N ARG A 412 -15.13 -6.70 -4.74
CA ARG A 412 -13.89 -7.45 -4.51
C ARG A 412 -13.91 -8.80 -5.22
N SER A 413 -15.01 -9.55 -5.13
CA SER A 413 -15.16 -10.82 -5.84
C SER A 413 -15.13 -10.67 -7.37
N ILE A 414 -15.63 -9.56 -7.93
CA ILE A 414 -15.51 -9.27 -9.37
C ILE A 414 -14.05 -8.99 -9.73
N LEU A 415 -13.36 -8.16 -8.95
CA LEU A 415 -11.93 -7.89 -9.14
C LEU A 415 -11.11 -9.19 -9.10
N GLU A 416 -11.33 -10.01 -8.08
CA GLU A 416 -10.67 -11.30 -7.91
C GLU A 416 -10.97 -12.26 -9.06
N ARG A 417 -12.22 -12.31 -9.56
CA ARG A 417 -12.55 -13.14 -10.74
C ARG A 417 -11.84 -12.65 -11.99
N VAL A 418 -11.80 -11.34 -12.22
CA VAL A 418 -11.10 -10.76 -13.37
C VAL A 418 -9.59 -10.99 -13.28
N THR A 419 -9.03 -11.11 -12.06
CA THR A 419 -7.67 -11.63 -11.86
C THR A 419 -7.57 -13.15 -12.10
N ALA A 420 -8.41 -13.97 -11.49
CA ALA A 420 -8.24 -15.43 -11.44
C ALA A 420 -8.36 -16.13 -12.81
N PHE A 421 -9.03 -15.52 -13.80
CA PHE A 421 -9.14 -16.07 -15.16
C PHE A 421 -7.80 -16.21 -15.92
N SER A 422 -6.68 -15.81 -15.32
CA SER A 422 -5.33 -15.82 -15.89
C SER A 422 -4.60 -17.17 -15.85
N ASP A 423 -4.76 -17.98 -14.79
CA ASP A 423 -3.90 -19.16 -14.58
C ASP A 423 -4.29 -20.37 -15.44
N SER A 424 -5.57 -20.50 -15.80
CA SER A 424 -6.10 -21.65 -16.54
C SER A 424 -5.91 -21.59 -18.06
N ALA A 425 -5.53 -20.43 -18.63
CA ALA A 425 -5.47 -20.21 -20.08
C ALA A 425 -4.16 -20.70 -20.75
N ALA A 426 -3.39 -21.58 -20.11
CA ALA A 426 -2.19 -22.19 -20.69
C ALA A 426 -2.48 -23.17 -21.85
N THR A 427 -3.74 -23.49 -22.12
CA THR A 427 -4.16 -24.38 -23.21
C THR A 427 -4.38 -23.63 -24.53
N LYS A 428 -3.31 -23.63 -25.34
CA LYS A 428 -3.22 -23.36 -26.80
C LYS A 428 -4.47 -22.76 -27.49
N GLY A 429 -4.38 -21.48 -27.87
CA GLY A 429 -5.03 -20.97 -29.10
C GLY A 429 -6.12 -19.91 -28.95
N ALA A 430 -6.51 -19.50 -27.73
CA ALA A 430 -7.50 -18.43 -27.58
C ALA A 430 -6.82 -17.04 -27.63
N ALA A 431 -7.40 -16.14 -28.43
CA ALA A 431 -7.01 -14.74 -28.60
C ALA A 431 -6.66 -14.05 -27.27
N ALA A 432 -5.65 -13.17 -27.30
CA ALA A 432 -5.06 -12.42 -26.20
C ALA A 432 -6.07 -11.97 -25.11
N LYS A 433 -6.39 -12.87 -24.18
CA LYS A 433 -7.09 -12.55 -22.94
C LYS A 433 -6.05 -11.91 -22.02
N LEU A 434 -6.35 -10.71 -21.54
CA LEU A 434 -5.53 -10.02 -20.57
C LEU A 434 -5.32 -10.91 -19.34
N ARG A 435 -4.06 -11.23 -19.06
CA ARG A 435 -3.62 -11.98 -17.89
C ARG A 435 -3.44 -10.98 -16.74
N PHE A 436 -4.13 -11.18 -15.63
CA PHE A 436 -3.96 -10.40 -14.40
C PHE A 436 -3.80 -11.38 -13.24
N GLY A 437 -2.90 -11.15 -12.28
CA GLY A 437 -2.34 -12.24 -11.46
C GLY A 437 -1.12 -12.88 -12.11
N MET A 438 -0.44 -12.13 -12.98
CA MET A 438 0.87 -12.55 -13.48
C MET A 438 1.81 -12.61 -12.28
N SER A 439 2.47 -13.76 -12.05
CA SER A 439 3.83 -13.68 -11.55
C SER A 439 4.58 -12.85 -12.59
N LEU A 440 4.70 -11.55 -12.31
CA LEU A 440 5.46 -10.65 -13.14
C LEU A 440 6.89 -11.14 -12.99
N ARG A 441 7.35 -11.89 -13.99
CA ARG A 441 8.72 -12.38 -14.02
C ARG A 441 9.63 -11.24 -13.64
N THR A 442 10.41 -11.44 -12.61
CA THR A 442 11.37 -10.44 -12.15
C THR A 442 12.29 -10.10 -13.30
N ALA A 443 12.25 -8.85 -13.75
CA ALA A 443 13.21 -8.33 -14.71
C ALA A 443 14.17 -7.45 -13.92
N ALA A 444 15.46 -7.68 -14.07
CA ALA A 444 16.47 -6.92 -13.35
C ALA A 444 17.56 -6.46 -14.31
N ARG A 445 17.89 -5.19 -14.24
CA ARG A 445 19.05 -4.64 -14.92
C ARG A 445 20.30 -5.00 -14.13
N VAL A 446 21.34 -5.38 -14.85
CA VAL A 446 22.67 -5.58 -14.28
C VAL A 446 23.53 -4.38 -14.68
N LEU A 447 23.90 -3.60 -13.68
CA LEU A 447 24.80 -2.46 -13.80
C LEU A 447 26.12 -2.83 -13.12
N VAL A 448 27.25 -2.44 -13.69
CA VAL A 448 28.57 -2.75 -13.14
C VAL A 448 29.40 -1.48 -13.05
N LYS A 449 29.95 -1.25 -11.86
CA LYS A 449 30.88 -0.17 -11.56
C LYS A 449 32.21 -0.78 -11.13
N ARG A 450 33.30 -0.36 -11.75
CA ARG A 450 34.67 -0.73 -11.36
C ARG A 450 35.15 0.17 -10.23
N SER A 451 36.09 -0.29 -9.39
CA SER A 451 36.61 0.47 -8.24
C SER A 451 37.13 1.87 -8.52
N GLN A 452 37.62 2.12 -9.74
CA GLN A 452 38.16 3.41 -10.18
C GLN A 452 37.19 4.23 -11.04
N SER A 453 36.06 3.64 -11.45
CA SER A 453 35.05 4.32 -12.25
C SER A 453 34.08 5.07 -11.35
N GLU A 454 33.67 6.27 -11.72
CA GLU A 454 32.57 6.99 -11.06
C GLU A 454 31.19 6.60 -11.64
N TYR A 455 31.18 5.90 -12.78
CA TYR A 455 29.99 5.57 -13.54
C TYR A 455 29.71 4.07 -13.57
N PHE A 456 28.42 3.74 -13.60
CA PHE A 456 27.93 2.39 -13.87
C PHE A 456 27.82 2.14 -15.37
N GLU A 457 28.32 1.01 -15.82
CA GLU A 457 28.11 0.48 -17.17
C GLU A 457 26.95 -0.52 -17.14
N LYS A 458 26.05 -0.46 -18.13
CA LYS A 458 25.00 -1.48 -18.26
C LYS A 458 25.61 -2.76 -18.83
N ALA A 459 25.61 -3.82 -18.03
CA ALA A 459 26.12 -5.13 -18.43
C ALA A 459 25.08 -5.94 -19.19
N GLY A 460 23.81 -5.82 -18.80
CA GLY A 460 22.73 -6.56 -19.42
C GLY A 460 21.40 -6.50 -18.68
N LEU A 461 20.53 -7.44 -19.02
CA LEU A 461 19.20 -7.63 -18.47
C LEU A 461 19.00 -9.09 -18.09
N LEU A 462 18.52 -9.31 -16.87
CA LEU A 462 18.16 -10.61 -16.33
C LEU A 462 16.64 -10.72 -16.30
N VAL A 463 16.07 -11.81 -16.81
CA VAL A 463 14.61 -12.03 -16.80
C VAL A 463 14.27 -13.38 -16.17
N GLY A 464 13.44 -13.37 -15.12
CA GLY A 464 12.89 -14.54 -14.45
C GLY A 464 13.94 -15.46 -13.83
N GLY A 465 15.02 -14.91 -13.26
CA GLY A 465 16.03 -15.69 -12.54
C GLY A 465 16.96 -16.57 -13.38
N LYS A 466 16.76 -16.69 -14.70
CA LYS A 466 17.37 -17.77 -15.50
C LYS A 466 18.31 -17.28 -16.60
N ASP A 467 17.91 -16.24 -17.33
CA ASP A 467 18.63 -15.79 -18.52
C ASP A 467 19.16 -14.38 -18.32
N LEU A 468 20.50 -14.26 -18.31
CA LEU A 468 21.20 -12.98 -18.39
C LEU A 468 21.53 -12.67 -19.84
N GLN A 469 20.80 -11.72 -20.42
CA GLN A 469 21.06 -11.17 -21.74
C GLN A 469 22.07 -10.02 -21.61
N LEU A 470 23.30 -10.25 -22.06
CA LEU A 470 24.33 -9.22 -22.05
C LEU A 470 24.09 -8.20 -23.17
N ASP A 471 24.22 -6.91 -22.85
CA ASP A 471 24.06 -5.83 -23.83
C ASP A 471 25.16 -5.84 -24.90
N SER A 472 26.34 -6.39 -24.55
CA SER A 472 27.47 -6.55 -25.45
C SER A 472 28.09 -7.92 -25.30
N ALA A 473 28.33 -8.61 -26.42
CA ALA A 473 29.04 -9.90 -26.44
C ALA A 473 30.47 -9.81 -25.88
N ARG A 474 31.02 -8.58 -25.74
CA ARG A 474 32.36 -8.33 -25.19
C ARG A 474 32.36 -8.00 -23.71
N PHE A 475 31.21 -7.89 -23.06
CA PHE A 475 31.17 -7.59 -21.63
C PHE A 475 31.72 -8.79 -20.83
N THR A 476 32.81 -8.56 -20.10
CA THR A 476 33.42 -9.57 -19.22
C THR A 476 33.30 -9.10 -17.78
N PHE A 477 32.71 -9.92 -16.92
CA PHE A 477 32.72 -9.68 -15.49
C PHE A 477 34.16 -9.73 -14.94
N PRO A 478 34.50 -8.87 -13.97
CA PRO A 478 35.79 -8.95 -13.30
C PRO A 478 35.90 -10.31 -12.60
N ALA A 479 36.84 -11.13 -13.04
CA ALA A 479 37.10 -12.42 -12.41
C ALA A 479 37.77 -12.20 -11.06
N LEU A 480 37.14 -12.68 -10.00
CA LEU A 480 37.72 -12.62 -8.67
C LEU A 480 38.71 -13.75 -8.45
N ARG A 481 39.77 -13.46 -7.70
CA ARG A 481 40.69 -14.50 -7.26
C ARG A 481 39.98 -15.35 -6.20
N PRO A 482 40.03 -16.69 -6.29
CA PRO A 482 39.44 -17.54 -5.28
C PRO A 482 40.13 -17.26 -3.94
N GLY A 483 39.36 -16.75 -2.98
CA GLY A 483 39.75 -16.73 -1.57
C GLY A 483 39.76 -18.15 -1.04
N VAL A 484 40.79 -18.53 -0.29
CA VAL A 484 40.78 -19.78 0.47
C VAL A 484 40.09 -19.47 1.78
N ASP A 485 38.82 -19.85 1.87
CA ASP A 485 38.04 -19.70 3.10
C ASP A 485 38.03 -21.02 3.86
N GLU A 486 38.47 -21.01 5.12
CA GLU A 486 38.53 -22.20 5.98
C GLU A 486 37.14 -22.60 6.47
N ASP A 487 36.20 -21.66 6.61
CA ASP A 487 34.87 -21.91 7.18
C ASP A 487 33.92 -22.61 6.22
N CYS A 488 34.15 -22.47 4.91
CA CYS A 488 33.39 -23.16 3.87
C CYS A 488 33.83 -24.63 3.64
N GLY A 489 34.84 -25.09 4.39
CA GLY A 489 35.52 -26.35 4.13
C GLY A 489 36.27 -26.29 2.80
N ALA A 490 37.36 -27.04 2.67
CA ALA A 490 38.04 -27.14 1.38
C ALA A 490 37.06 -27.72 0.35
N ALA A 491 36.60 -26.89 -0.59
CA ALA A 491 35.78 -27.33 -1.72
C ALA A 491 36.41 -28.62 -2.30
N PRO A 492 35.62 -29.67 -2.57
CA PRO A 492 36.16 -30.94 -3.04
C PRO A 492 36.94 -30.67 -4.32
N ARG A 493 38.28 -30.78 -4.23
CA ARG A 493 39.17 -30.57 -5.37
C ARG A 493 38.65 -31.41 -6.53
N SER A 494 38.24 -30.74 -7.61
CA SER A 494 37.88 -31.43 -8.85
C SER A 494 38.98 -32.44 -9.16
N PRO A 495 38.65 -33.71 -9.48
CA PRO A 495 39.67 -34.72 -9.69
C PRO A 495 40.56 -34.25 -10.83
N SER A 496 41.79 -33.86 -10.49
CA SER A 496 42.83 -33.56 -11.46
C SER A 496 42.96 -34.78 -12.35
N SER A 497 42.58 -34.66 -13.61
CA SER A 497 42.74 -35.70 -14.61
C SER A 497 44.24 -35.95 -14.81
N SER A 498 44.81 -36.84 -14.00
CA SER A 498 46.09 -37.47 -14.27
C SER A 498 45.86 -38.43 -15.44
N SER A 499 46.28 -37.98 -16.61
CA SER A 499 46.45 -38.81 -17.80
C SER A 499 47.53 -39.86 -17.52
N SER A 500 47.13 -41.08 -17.15
CA SER A 500 47.97 -42.26 -17.24
C SER A 500 47.53 -43.12 -18.42
N SER A 501 48.37 -43.08 -19.45
CA SER A 501 48.40 -44.00 -20.58
C SER A 501 48.81 -45.40 -20.13
N SER A 502 48.01 -46.42 -20.41
CA SER A 502 48.52 -47.78 -20.58
C SER A 502 47.64 -48.61 -21.53
N SER A 503 48.28 -49.05 -22.59
CA SER A 503 47.86 -50.05 -23.56
C SER A 503 48.27 -51.45 -23.08
N SER A 504 47.37 -52.44 -23.10
CA SER A 504 47.64 -53.81 -23.60
C SER A 504 46.44 -54.75 -23.40
N GLN A 505 45.97 -55.29 -24.53
CA GLN A 505 45.52 -56.66 -24.84
C GLN A 505 45.10 -57.64 -23.72
N GLY A 506 43.99 -58.36 -23.97
CA GLY A 506 44.03 -59.83 -23.93
C GLY A 506 42.93 -60.60 -23.18
N THR A 507 41.98 -61.14 -23.96
CA THR A 507 41.35 -62.49 -23.84
C THR A 507 40.32 -62.87 -22.74
N ARG A 508 39.13 -63.23 -23.27
CA ARG A 508 38.15 -64.28 -22.91
C ARG A 508 38.31 -65.10 -21.62
N GLY A 509 37.20 -65.23 -20.89
CA GLY A 509 36.92 -66.37 -20.01
C GLY A 509 35.54 -66.27 -19.33
N THR A 510 34.62 -67.13 -19.74
CA THR A 510 33.26 -67.38 -19.20
C THR A 510 33.25 -67.85 -17.74
N ALA A 511 32.28 -67.41 -16.93
CA ALA A 511 31.43 -68.27 -16.10
C ALA A 511 30.41 -67.45 -15.31
N ALA A 512 29.16 -67.92 -15.33
CA ALA A 512 28.04 -67.42 -14.56
C ALA A 512 28.19 -67.75 -13.07
N THR A 513 27.90 -66.80 -12.19
CA THR A 513 27.45 -67.10 -10.82
C THR A 513 26.60 -65.94 -10.30
N THR A 514 25.30 -66.19 -10.14
CA THR A 514 24.35 -65.35 -9.42
C THR A 514 24.65 -65.41 -7.92
N PRO A 515 24.52 -64.29 -7.18
CA PRO A 515 23.84 -64.41 -5.89
C PRO A 515 22.84 -63.27 -5.60
N ALA A 516 21.69 -63.72 -5.07
CA ALA A 516 20.76 -63.17 -4.08
C ALA A 516 20.63 -61.65 -3.81
N PRO A 517 19.39 -61.17 -3.51
CA PRO A 517 19.12 -59.76 -3.23
C PRO A 517 19.48 -59.39 -1.79
N GLN A 518 20.36 -58.41 -1.60
CA GLN A 518 20.61 -57.81 -0.30
C GLN A 518 19.74 -56.56 -0.07
N ARG A 519 18.79 -56.74 0.86
CA ARG A 519 18.52 -55.91 2.04
C ARG A 519 18.59 -54.38 1.89
N THR A 520 17.38 -53.82 2.00
CA THR A 520 17.00 -52.50 2.53
C THR A 520 18.05 -51.82 3.43
N ARG A 521 18.44 -50.60 3.05
CA ARG A 521 19.07 -49.61 3.96
C ARG A 521 17.99 -48.89 4.78
N PRO A 522 18.25 -48.58 6.06
CA PRO A 522 17.31 -47.84 6.90
C PRO A 522 17.33 -46.35 6.55
N ALA A 523 16.15 -45.74 6.60
CA ALA A 523 15.96 -44.31 6.56
C ALA A 523 16.58 -43.69 7.82
N ASN A 524 17.56 -42.80 7.65
CA ASN A 524 18.01 -41.91 8.72
C ASN A 524 16.95 -40.83 8.89
N HIS A 525 16.18 -40.96 9.96
CA HIS A 525 15.34 -39.92 10.52
C HIS A 525 16.25 -38.77 10.98
N VAL A 526 16.28 -37.67 10.23
CA VAL A 526 16.83 -36.39 10.71
C VAL A 526 15.73 -35.72 11.52
N THR A 527 15.89 -35.74 12.84
CA THR A 527 15.08 -34.97 13.78
C THR A 527 15.49 -33.51 13.65
N LEU A 528 14.69 -32.72 12.94
CA LEU A 528 14.74 -31.26 13.02
C LEU A 528 14.23 -30.85 14.41
N GLU A 529 15.14 -30.45 15.31
CA GLU A 529 14.78 -29.70 16.51
C GLU A 529 14.16 -28.36 16.06
N ARG A 530 12.82 -28.32 16.03
CA ARG A 530 12.08 -27.06 16.01
C ARG A 530 12.33 -26.38 17.35
N HIS A 531 13.08 -25.29 17.33
CA HIS A 531 12.97 -24.29 18.39
C HIS A 531 11.49 -23.88 18.54
N PRO A 532 10.95 -23.84 19.76
CA PRO A 532 9.59 -23.39 19.97
C PRO A 532 9.51 -21.91 19.57
N ARG A 533 8.78 -21.63 18.48
CA ARG A 533 8.21 -20.30 18.25
C ARG A 533 7.35 -19.98 19.47
N THR A 534 7.85 -19.12 20.34
CA THR A 534 7.05 -18.39 21.30
C THR A 534 6.04 -17.56 20.50
N THR A 535 4.85 -18.10 20.35
CA THR A 535 3.66 -17.34 19.98
C THR A 535 3.42 -16.32 21.09
N PRO A 536 3.42 -15.00 20.83
CA PRO A 536 2.92 -14.05 21.82
C PRO A 536 1.43 -14.36 22.01
N ALA A 537 1.05 -14.65 23.26
CA ALA A 537 -0.34 -14.78 23.65
C ALA A 537 -1.09 -13.48 23.31
N PRO A 538 -2.37 -13.55 22.91
CA PRO A 538 -3.18 -12.36 22.70
C PRO A 538 -3.33 -11.65 24.05
N SER A 539 -2.64 -10.52 24.22
CA SER A 539 -2.89 -9.62 25.33
C SER A 539 -4.25 -8.99 25.12
N SER A 540 -5.28 -9.61 25.70
CA SER A 540 -6.57 -8.98 25.98
C SER A 540 -6.33 -7.87 27.00
N GLY A 541 -5.94 -6.71 26.52
CA GLY A 541 -5.82 -5.48 27.28
C GLY A 541 -6.31 -4.34 26.42
N PHE A 542 -7.62 -4.07 26.47
CA PHE A 542 -8.19 -2.80 26.05
C PHE A 542 -7.65 -1.71 27.00
N GLY A 543 -6.39 -1.31 26.79
CA GLY A 543 -5.80 -0.14 27.38
C GLY A 543 -6.23 1.07 26.56
N THR A 544 -7.06 1.93 27.15
CA THR A 544 -7.41 3.25 26.61
C THR A 544 -6.22 4.20 26.71
N ASP A 545 -5.12 3.88 26.04
CA ASP A 545 -3.96 4.76 25.97
C ASP A 545 -4.04 5.60 24.70
N TRP A 546 -4.60 6.81 24.87
CA TRP A 546 -4.77 7.82 23.82
C TRP A 546 -3.49 8.66 23.60
N SER A 547 -2.37 8.31 24.25
CA SER A 547 -1.13 9.10 24.21
C SER A 547 -0.52 9.28 22.82
N TRP A 548 -0.77 8.35 21.88
CA TRP A 548 -0.28 8.47 20.50
C TRP A 548 -1.03 9.52 19.65
N ILE A 549 -2.23 9.95 20.06
CA ILE A 549 -2.96 11.03 19.39
C ILE A 549 -2.44 12.42 19.79
N LEU A 550 -1.71 12.52 20.91
CA LEU A 550 -1.15 13.79 21.41
C LEU A 550 0.39 13.86 21.37
N GLY A 551 1.08 12.74 21.07
CA GLY A 551 2.54 12.62 21.17
C GLY A 551 3.37 13.16 19.99
N GLY A 552 2.77 13.67 18.92
CA GLY A 552 3.48 14.10 17.71
C GLY A 552 3.67 15.61 17.51
N ALA A 553 3.28 16.45 18.47
CA ALA A 553 3.22 17.90 18.29
C ALA A 553 4.53 18.62 18.70
N ALA A 554 5.60 18.42 17.92
CA ALA A 554 6.73 19.36 17.91
C ALA A 554 6.59 20.44 16.82
N GLU A 555 5.66 20.26 15.89
CA GLU A 555 5.25 21.28 14.91
C GLU A 555 3.91 21.87 15.34
N GLY A 556 3.84 23.19 15.44
CA GLY A 556 2.66 23.88 15.96
C GLY A 556 1.38 23.49 15.21
N PRO A 557 0.23 23.33 15.90
CA PRO A 557 -1.03 22.97 15.26
C PRO A 557 -1.36 23.94 14.12
N SER A 558 -1.62 23.40 12.93
CA SER A 558 -2.01 24.18 11.76
C SER A 558 -3.29 25.00 12.03
N ALA A 559 -3.48 26.11 11.32
CA ALA A 559 -4.64 27.00 11.50
C ALA A 559 -6.00 26.26 11.37
N ASP A 560 -6.03 25.19 10.60
CA ASP A 560 -7.21 24.35 10.40
C ASP A 560 -7.61 23.59 11.68
N PHE A 561 -6.63 23.15 12.48
CA PHE A 561 -6.88 22.46 13.76
C PHE A 561 -7.59 23.39 14.75
N TRP A 562 -7.13 24.63 14.87
CA TRP A 562 -7.77 25.63 15.74
C TRP A 562 -9.19 25.94 15.28
N THR A 563 -9.42 26.01 13.97
CA THR A 563 -10.75 26.28 13.41
C THR A 563 -11.74 25.15 13.71
N MET A 564 -11.29 23.89 13.63
CA MET A 564 -12.09 22.72 14.02
C MET A 564 -12.36 22.70 15.53
N LEU A 565 -11.37 23.05 16.36
CA LEU A 565 -11.52 23.09 17.80
C LEU A 565 -12.50 24.18 18.25
N TYR A 566 -12.43 25.38 17.65
CA TYR A 566 -13.35 26.48 17.93
C TYR A 566 -14.78 26.18 17.49
N THR A 567 -14.96 25.50 16.35
CA THR A 567 -16.31 25.12 15.88
C THR A 567 -16.94 24.05 16.78
N LEU A 568 -16.18 23.04 17.20
CA LEU A 568 -16.65 22.03 18.16
C LEU A 568 -16.95 22.64 19.54
N ALA A 569 -16.07 23.50 20.06
CA ALA A 569 -16.29 24.19 21.33
C ALA A 569 -17.52 25.12 21.27
N GLY A 570 -17.71 25.81 20.13
CA GLY A 570 -18.89 26.64 19.88
C GLY A 570 -20.18 25.83 19.88
N ALA A 571 -20.20 24.69 19.16
CA ALA A 571 -21.36 23.80 19.13
C ALA A 571 -21.69 23.23 20.52
N ALA A 572 -20.67 22.81 21.29
CA ALA A 572 -20.85 22.31 22.65
C ALA A 572 -21.39 23.40 23.61
N ALA A 573 -20.89 24.63 23.51
CA ALA A 573 -21.37 25.75 24.31
C ALA A 573 -22.85 26.09 24.02
N VAL A 574 -23.26 26.06 22.74
CA VAL A 574 -24.66 26.28 22.35
C VAL A 574 -25.56 25.17 22.89
N MET A 575 -25.13 23.91 22.76
CA MET A 575 -25.87 22.75 23.30
C MET A 575 -26.02 22.81 24.82
N LEU A 576 -24.96 23.18 25.55
CA LEU A 576 -24.99 23.37 27.00
C LEU A 576 -25.96 24.49 27.39
N PHE A 577 -25.94 25.61 26.67
CA PHE A 577 -26.83 26.74 26.92
C PHE A 577 -28.31 26.37 26.73
N VAL A 578 -28.63 25.62 25.67
CA VAL A 578 -29.98 25.09 25.44
C VAL A 578 -30.40 24.14 26.56
N PHE A 579 -29.49 23.27 27.01
CA PHE A 579 -29.75 22.36 28.12
C PHE A 579 -30.05 23.10 29.44
N LEU A 580 -29.26 24.13 29.76
CA LEU A 580 -29.49 24.98 30.93
C LEU A 580 -30.81 25.75 30.87
N LEU A 581 -31.20 26.24 29.68
CA LEU A 581 -32.51 26.87 29.46
C LEU A 581 -33.66 25.89 29.70
N CYS A 582 -33.55 24.65 29.21
CA CYS A 582 -34.53 23.60 29.46
C CYS A 582 -34.63 23.30 30.97
N PHE A 583 -33.50 23.17 31.66
CA PHE A 583 -33.47 22.94 33.10
C PHE A 583 -34.11 24.10 33.88
N TYR A 584 -33.82 25.33 33.47
CA TYR A 584 -34.39 26.53 34.08
C TYR A 584 -35.91 26.60 33.89
N MET A 585 -36.42 26.27 32.70
CA MET A 585 -37.85 26.17 32.42
C MET A 585 -38.55 25.15 33.32
N VAL A 586 -37.97 23.96 33.46
CA VAL A 586 -38.47 22.90 34.35
C VAL A 586 -38.45 23.37 35.80
N TYR A 587 -37.32 23.89 36.27
CA TYR A 587 -37.18 24.39 37.64
C TYR A 587 -38.19 25.49 37.96
N ARG A 588 -38.42 26.43 37.03
CA ARG A 588 -39.39 27.52 37.20
C ARG A 588 -40.84 27.01 37.23
N ASN A 589 -41.16 25.98 36.46
CA ASN A 589 -42.50 25.37 36.46
C ASN A 589 -42.77 24.53 37.73
N PHE A 590 -41.74 23.92 38.33
CA PHE A 590 -41.92 23.17 39.58
C PHE A 590 -41.91 24.03 40.85
N ARG A 591 -41.48 25.30 40.76
CA ARG A 591 -41.57 26.25 41.88
C ARG A 591 -42.99 26.82 42.06
N VAL A 592 -43.99 25.94 42.12
CA VAL A 592 -45.37 26.29 42.47
C VAL A 592 -45.47 26.44 44.00
N LYS A 593 -45.56 27.72 44.41
CA LYS A 593 -46.14 28.26 45.65
C LYS A 593 -46.33 27.27 46.80
N GLY A 594 -45.33 27.22 47.69
CA GLY A 594 -45.53 26.77 49.06
C GLY A 594 -46.62 27.62 49.71
N GLY A 595 -47.78 27.00 49.96
CA GLY A 595 -48.97 27.64 50.49
C GLY A 595 -48.75 28.21 51.89
N LYS A 596 -49.28 29.41 52.12
CA LYS A 596 -49.50 29.94 53.46
C LYS A 596 -50.50 29.03 54.17
N GLN A 597 -50.03 28.43 55.26
CA GLN A 597 -50.80 27.71 56.25
C GLN A 597 -51.82 28.68 56.87
N GLN A 598 -53.11 28.40 56.69
CA GLN A 598 -54.20 29.13 57.31
C GLN A 598 -54.90 28.14 58.26
N ASP A 599 -54.59 28.27 59.54
CA ASP A 599 -55.21 27.52 60.63
C ASP A 599 -56.65 28.01 60.86
N ASN A 600 -57.58 27.06 60.98
CA ASN A 600 -58.92 27.09 61.60
C ASN A 600 -59.68 25.89 61.00
N GLY A 601 -60.28 24.93 61.70
CA GLY A 601 -60.70 24.79 63.09
C GLY A 601 -61.91 23.85 63.06
N SER A 602 -61.82 22.78 63.86
CA SER A 602 -62.90 21.94 64.43
C SER A 602 -63.80 21.01 63.57
N ASN A 603 -64.00 19.83 64.17
CA ASN A 603 -65.17 18.94 64.18
C ASN A 603 -65.29 17.76 63.20
N SER A 604 -64.76 16.62 63.70
CA SER A 604 -65.51 15.37 63.98
C SER A 604 -65.70 14.30 62.89
N PRO A 605 -65.83 13.01 63.29
CA PRO A 605 -65.46 11.80 62.52
C PRO A 605 -66.71 10.91 62.26
N PRO A 606 -66.62 9.55 62.16
CA PRO A 606 -65.66 8.62 61.56
C PRO A 606 -66.33 7.80 60.41
N VAL A 607 -65.70 6.74 59.88
CA VAL A 607 -66.31 5.39 59.66
C VAL A 607 -65.49 4.52 58.67
N SER A 608 -64.95 3.43 59.22
CA SER A 608 -64.79 2.03 58.71
C SER A 608 -64.18 1.74 57.32
N ARG A 609 -63.12 0.92 57.17
CA ARG A 609 -62.97 -0.56 57.35
C ARG A 609 -63.18 -1.34 56.04
N ALA A 610 -62.11 -1.99 55.53
CA ALA A 610 -62.06 -3.32 54.89
C ALA A 610 -60.73 -3.44 54.10
N SER A 611 -59.80 -4.36 54.41
CA SER A 611 -59.79 -5.80 54.03
C SER A 611 -59.73 -5.97 52.50
N ALA A 612 -58.91 -6.80 51.85
CA ALA A 612 -57.92 -7.81 52.23
C ALA A 612 -57.26 -8.36 50.92
N SER A 613 -56.30 -9.28 51.11
CA SER A 613 -55.90 -10.38 50.19
C SER A 613 -54.73 -10.09 49.21
N ARG A 614 -53.51 -10.63 49.42
CA ARG A 614 -53.01 -12.01 49.10
C ARG A 614 -53.06 -12.31 47.58
N ARG A 615 -52.09 -12.94 46.90
CA ARG A 615 -50.82 -13.64 47.21
C ARG A 615 -50.20 -14.08 45.85
N SER A 616 -48.99 -14.66 45.92
CA SER A 616 -48.37 -15.64 44.98
C SER A 616 -47.56 -15.01 43.81
N SER A 617 -46.21 -15.11 43.78
CA SER A 617 -45.31 -16.26 43.47
C SER A 617 -45.44 -16.74 42.01
N GLY A 618 -44.41 -16.98 41.21
CA GLY A 618 -42.96 -17.01 41.42
C GLY A 618 -42.26 -17.31 40.09
N SER A 619 -40.93 -17.14 40.11
CA SER A 619 -39.90 -17.95 39.43
C SER A 619 -39.98 -18.23 37.92
N SER A 620 -39.03 -17.67 37.18
CA SER A 620 -38.00 -18.36 36.38
C SER A 620 -36.95 -17.34 35.96
#